data_AF-A0A0L9V3F0-F1
#
_entry.id   AF-A0A0L9V3F0-F1
#
_cell.length_a   1.000
_cell.length_b   1.000
_cell.length_c   1.000
_cell.angle_alpha   90.00
_cell.angle_beta   90.00
_cell.angle_gamma   90.00
#
_symmetry.space_group_name_H-M   'P 1'
#
loop_
_entity.id
_entity.type
_entity.pdbx_description
1 polymer ?
#
loop_
_entity_poly.entity_id
_entity_poly.type
_entity_poly.pdbx_seq_one_letter_code
_entity_poly.pdbx_strand_id
1 'polypeptide(L)'
;MMNQKKPLGEISQSLEQVAVKETIAKNTNMAASSILSESASSQLDPKVTFQSKSIPHSEIKSSQIEAHIAKESEGHHKLIEDSGGNDMIPIALGKEGEDNLVLKTLVELEKYLKMSLKDIVSSETNTLRLFSTLNFLSNLPFKDVTLSDGLKHIIETMHQHFPTILCSFKQRFATIDKLAELEAHQNEVVIKTSKAENFNNEARLKEVVLKEQIIRLKEEIKVCEAALSSLDEGKNKCIVETIRYEKELENVRKNKSQMVEDQRKVEQELFEVTYKWSILCSEYELNRMAVRSPS
;
A
#
# COMPACT_ATOMS: atom_id res chain seq x y z
N MET A 1 15.26 61.06 -12.55
CA MET A 1 14.94 61.06 -13.99
C MET A 1 13.59 60.40 -14.16
N MET A 2 12.66 60.99 -14.91
CA MET A 2 11.41 60.34 -15.31
C MET A 2 11.56 59.78 -16.72
N ASN A 3 11.05 58.57 -16.98
CA ASN A 3 10.84 58.06 -18.33
C ASN A 3 9.35 57.69 -18.49
N GLN A 4 8.66 58.36 -19.41
CA GLN A 4 7.40 57.90 -19.96
C GLN A 4 7.66 57.25 -21.32
N LYS A 5 6.97 56.15 -21.63
CA LYS A 5 6.28 55.97 -22.91
C LYS A 5 5.26 54.83 -22.86
N LYS A 6 4.21 55.01 -23.66
CA LYS A 6 3.02 54.18 -23.94
C LYS A 6 2.94 54.06 -25.49
N PRO A 7 1.99 53.34 -26.11
CA PRO A 7 1.12 52.24 -25.64
C PRO A 7 1.01 51.09 -26.69
N LEU A 8 -0.07 50.30 -26.57
CA LEU A 8 -0.90 49.73 -27.66
C LEU A 8 -0.61 48.29 -28.14
N GLY A 9 -1.71 47.55 -28.36
CA GLY A 9 -1.74 46.15 -28.79
C GLY A 9 -3.03 45.46 -28.32
N GLU A 10 -4.09 45.51 -29.12
CA GLU A 10 -5.35 44.80 -28.89
C GLU A 10 -5.20 43.32 -29.31
N ILE A 11 -6.08 42.38 -28.93
CA ILE A 11 -7.33 42.06 -29.65
C ILE A 11 -8.22 41.15 -28.76
N SER A 12 -9.53 41.30 -28.88
CA SER A 12 -10.56 40.51 -28.20
C SER A 12 -10.93 39.22 -28.94
N GLN A 13 -11.32 38.17 -28.20
CA GLN A 13 -12.36 37.14 -28.48
C GLN A 13 -12.11 35.95 -27.53
N SER A 14 -13.06 35.20 -26.95
CA SER A 14 -14.51 35.25 -26.72
C SER A 14 -14.93 33.78 -26.56
N LEU A 15 -15.44 33.36 -25.41
CA LEU A 15 -16.43 32.28 -25.37
C LEU A 15 -17.25 32.37 -24.08
N GLU A 16 -18.55 32.53 -24.25
CA GLU A 16 -19.57 32.39 -23.21
C GLU A 16 -20.67 31.49 -23.79
N GLN A 17 -21.47 30.87 -22.92
CA GLN A 17 -22.64 30.04 -23.25
C GLN A 17 -22.23 28.65 -23.82
N VAL A 18 -22.96 27.52 -23.70
CA VAL A 18 -24.19 27.03 -23.01
C VAL A 18 -24.24 25.51 -23.37
N ALA A 19 -24.83 24.51 -22.68
CA ALA A 19 -26.02 24.40 -21.83
C ALA A 19 -26.01 23.05 -21.01
N VAL A 20 -26.97 22.86 -20.08
CA VAL A 20 -27.74 21.58 -19.84
C VAL A 20 -26.94 20.33 -19.38
N LYS A 21 -27.26 19.55 -18.32
CA LYS A 21 -28.45 19.26 -17.46
C LYS A 21 -27.95 18.42 -16.23
N GLU A 22 -28.67 18.02 -15.16
CA GLU A 22 -30.02 18.29 -14.61
C GLU A 22 -30.08 18.01 -13.08
N THR A 23 -31.02 18.65 -12.36
CA THR A 23 -31.74 18.29 -11.09
C THR A 23 -31.14 17.47 -9.91
N ILE A 24 -31.36 18.04 -8.69
CA ILE A 24 -31.96 17.41 -7.47
C ILE A 24 -31.10 16.32 -6.76
N ALA A 25 -30.87 16.35 -5.44
CA ALA A 25 -31.85 16.58 -4.36
C ALA A 25 -31.41 17.50 -3.20
N LYS A 26 -32.36 17.75 -2.29
CA LYS A 26 -32.33 18.76 -1.22
C LYS A 26 -32.74 18.12 0.11
N ASN A 27 -31.92 18.25 1.15
CA ASN A 27 -32.37 18.13 2.53
C ASN A 27 -31.74 19.24 3.37
N THR A 28 -32.58 20.15 3.85
CA THR A 28 -32.24 21.19 4.82
C THR A 28 -33.08 20.91 6.05
N ASN A 29 -32.45 20.65 7.19
CA ASN A 29 -33.10 20.75 8.49
C ASN A 29 -32.11 21.28 9.52
N MET A 30 -32.47 22.41 10.13
CA MET A 30 -31.70 23.13 11.12
C MET A 30 -32.71 23.65 12.15
N ALA A 31 -32.69 23.08 13.34
CA ALA A 31 -33.54 23.47 14.46
C ALA A 31 -32.75 23.27 15.76
N ALA A 32 -32.98 24.12 16.76
CA ALA A 32 -32.06 24.31 17.87
C ALA A 32 -32.64 23.94 19.24
N SER A 33 -31.73 23.73 20.19
CA SER A 33 -31.91 23.88 21.64
C SER A 33 -32.89 22.95 22.37
N SER A 34 -32.33 22.13 23.25
CA SER A 34 -32.67 22.28 24.68
C SER A 34 -31.44 21.99 25.55
N ILE A 35 -31.37 22.63 26.71
CA ILE A 35 -30.29 22.47 27.70
C ILE A 35 -30.97 22.11 29.03
N LEU A 36 -30.50 21.07 29.70
CA LEU A 36 -30.42 21.02 31.16
C LEU A 36 -29.51 19.86 31.60
N SER A 37 -28.84 20.07 32.73
CA SER A 37 -27.73 19.24 33.21
C SER A 37 -28.17 18.25 34.28
N GLU A 38 -27.41 17.18 34.47
CA GLU A 38 -27.04 16.76 35.82
C GLU A 38 -25.64 16.11 35.85
N SER A 39 -24.99 16.10 37.02
CA SER A 39 -23.54 15.86 37.11
C SER A 39 -23.12 15.24 38.45
N ALA A 40 -22.39 14.13 38.43
CA ALA A 40 -21.64 13.61 39.58
C ALA A 40 -20.46 12.70 39.17
N SER A 41 -19.32 12.88 39.83
CA SER A 41 -18.25 11.90 40.21
C SER A 41 -18.20 10.52 39.52
N SER A 42 -17.05 9.96 39.12
CA SER A 42 -15.90 9.68 40.00
C SER A 42 -14.74 8.99 39.25
N GLN A 43 -13.56 8.98 39.88
CA GLN A 43 -12.43 8.03 39.71
C GLN A 43 -11.88 7.70 38.30
N LEU A 44 -10.68 8.24 38.07
CA LEU A 44 -9.60 7.56 37.34
C LEU A 44 -9.27 6.20 37.98
N ASP A 45 -9.02 5.18 37.16
CA ASP A 45 -8.07 4.11 37.48
C ASP A 45 -7.51 3.47 36.17
N PRO A 46 -6.18 3.43 35.92
CA PRO A 46 -5.65 3.06 34.62
C PRO A 46 -5.35 1.55 34.49
N LYS A 47 -6.31 0.76 33.97
CA LYS A 47 -6.09 -0.69 33.76
C LYS A 47 -6.72 -1.29 32.50
N VAL A 48 -6.30 -0.83 31.33
CA VAL A 48 -6.54 -1.55 30.05
C VAL A 48 -5.38 -2.50 29.77
N THR A 49 -5.45 -3.72 30.34
CA THR A 49 -4.56 -4.81 29.95
C THR A 49 -4.98 -5.36 28.60
N PHE A 50 -4.33 -4.91 27.52
CA PHE A 50 -4.54 -5.50 26.19
C PHE A 50 -4.03 -6.94 26.15
N GLN A 51 -4.94 -7.90 26.20
CA GLN A 51 -4.64 -9.29 25.84
C GLN A 51 -4.27 -9.35 24.36
N SER A 52 -2.99 -9.60 24.08
CA SER A 52 -2.54 -10.09 22.78
C SER A 52 -3.08 -11.50 22.56
N LYS A 53 -4.27 -11.61 21.97
CA LYS A 53 -4.78 -12.89 21.48
C LYS A 53 -3.83 -13.43 20.41
N SER A 54 -3.13 -14.51 20.74
CA SER A 54 -2.37 -15.30 19.79
C SER A 54 -3.31 -15.91 18.75
N ILE A 55 -2.86 -15.95 17.50
CA ILE A 55 -3.43 -16.77 16.44
C ILE A 55 -2.40 -17.88 16.15
N PRO A 56 -2.77 -19.17 16.05
CA PRO A 56 -1.79 -20.24 15.98
C PRO A 56 -1.02 -20.22 14.66
N HIS A 57 0.30 -20.43 14.72
CA HIS A 57 1.04 -20.89 13.56
C HIS A 57 0.64 -22.34 13.27
N SER A 58 0.03 -22.58 12.12
CA SER A 58 -0.26 -23.93 11.63
C SER A 58 1.04 -24.65 11.28
N GLU A 59 1.34 -25.74 11.98
CA GLU A 59 2.48 -26.61 11.66
C GLU A 59 2.35 -27.19 10.24
N ILE A 60 3.25 -26.80 9.34
CA ILE A 60 3.48 -27.56 8.11
C ILE A 60 4.60 -28.55 8.41
N LYS A 61 4.24 -29.83 8.48
CA LYS A 61 5.16 -30.94 8.77
C LYS A 61 6.18 -31.08 7.64
N SER A 62 7.41 -30.63 7.88
CA SER A 62 8.56 -30.99 7.06
C SER A 62 9.02 -32.39 7.45
N SER A 63 8.67 -33.40 6.65
CA SER A 63 9.22 -34.75 6.81
C SER A 63 10.58 -34.85 6.13
N GLN A 64 11.55 -35.39 6.86
CA GLN A 64 12.93 -35.58 6.39
C GLN A 64 12.98 -36.47 5.14
N ILE A 65 14.01 -36.27 4.33
CA ILE A 65 15.01 -37.32 4.12
C ILE A 65 16.40 -36.66 4.21
N GLU A 66 17.31 -37.38 4.85
CA GLU A 66 18.64 -36.92 5.25
C GLU A 66 19.69 -37.67 4.43
N ALA A 67 20.61 -36.95 3.80
CA ALA A 67 21.73 -37.52 3.06
C ALA A 67 23.00 -36.75 3.42
N HIS A 68 23.86 -37.40 4.20
CA HIS A 68 25.03 -36.81 4.83
C HIS A 68 26.08 -36.33 3.82
N ILE A 69 26.76 -35.21 4.10
CA ILE A 69 28.05 -34.92 3.48
C ILE A 69 29.10 -35.82 4.16
N ALA A 70 29.90 -36.51 3.36
CA ALA A 70 31.17 -37.12 3.74
C ALA A 70 32.22 -36.81 2.66
N LYS A 71 33.48 -36.67 3.06
CA LYS A 71 34.62 -36.43 2.16
C LYS A 71 35.35 -37.74 1.85
N GLU A 72 36.38 -37.62 1.00
CA GLU A 72 37.44 -38.59 0.75
C GLU A 72 37.06 -39.84 -0.04
N SER A 73 37.55 -39.91 -1.29
CA SER A 73 38.68 -40.79 -1.58
C SER A 73 39.33 -40.39 -2.91
N GLU A 74 40.61 -39.98 -2.87
CA GLU A 74 41.47 -39.95 -4.04
C GLU A 74 42.27 -41.27 -4.04
N GLY A 75 41.90 -42.20 -4.92
CA GLY A 75 42.48 -43.55 -4.92
C GLY A 75 42.26 -44.30 -6.22
N HIS A 76 43.33 -44.85 -6.79
CA HIS A 76 43.31 -45.56 -8.08
C HIS A 76 42.86 -47.02 -7.96
N HIS A 77 41.90 -47.44 -8.79
CA HIS A 77 41.85 -48.78 -9.40
C HIS A 77 41.25 -48.63 -10.82
N LYS A 78 41.83 -49.02 -11.96
CA LYS A 78 42.51 -50.26 -12.44
C LYS A 78 41.56 -51.15 -13.27
N LEU A 79 41.60 -50.93 -14.59
CA LEU A 79 41.39 -51.85 -15.73
C LEU A 79 40.35 -53.00 -15.67
N ILE A 80 39.44 -52.97 -16.66
CA ILE A 80 38.83 -54.09 -17.42
C ILE A 80 37.87 -55.05 -16.69
N GLU A 81 36.58 -54.99 -17.07
CA GLU A 81 35.80 -56.09 -17.69
C GLU A 81 34.66 -55.45 -18.48
N ASP A 82 34.62 -55.60 -19.81
CA ASP A 82 33.72 -56.51 -20.55
C ASP A 82 32.29 -56.63 -19.98
N SER A 83 31.33 -56.19 -20.80
CA SER A 83 29.92 -56.60 -20.73
C SER A 83 29.32 -56.55 -22.13
N GLY A 84 29.75 -57.46 -23.00
CA GLY A 84 29.11 -57.72 -24.28
C GLY A 84 27.59 -57.92 -24.13
N GLY A 85 26.82 -57.03 -24.77
CA GLY A 85 25.36 -56.96 -24.64
C GLY A 85 24.67 -56.57 -25.95
N ASN A 86 25.19 -57.07 -27.08
CA ASN A 86 24.63 -56.84 -28.42
C ASN A 86 23.36 -57.68 -28.65
N ASP A 87 22.30 -57.40 -27.89
CA ASP A 87 20.93 -57.86 -28.18
C ASP A 87 20.35 -57.07 -29.38
N MET A 88 21.01 -57.21 -30.53
CA MET A 88 20.35 -57.02 -31.81
C MET A 88 19.24 -58.07 -31.90
N ILE A 89 18.01 -57.69 -31.57
CA ILE A 89 16.81 -58.46 -31.87
C ILE A 89 16.85 -58.76 -33.38
N PRO A 90 17.02 -60.03 -33.81
CA PRO A 90 17.07 -60.34 -35.23
C PRO A 90 15.64 -60.24 -35.75
N ILE A 91 15.31 -59.15 -36.43
CA ILE A 91 14.05 -59.05 -37.17
C ILE A 91 14.13 -60.11 -38.26
N ALA A 92 13.43 -61.22 -38.04
CA ALA A 92 13.41 -62.39 -38.91
C ALA A 92 12.67 -62.07 -40.23
N LEU A 93 13.36 -61.37 -41.12
CA LEU A 93 12.86 -61.07 -42.45
C LEU A 93 12.90 -62.34 -43.31
N GLY A 94 11.82 -62.59 -44.06
CA GLY A 94 11.68 -63.78 -44.89
C GLY A 94 12.75 -63.87 -45.97
N LYS A 95 12.99 -65.08 -46.49
CA LYS A 95 13.97 -65.34 -47.55
C LYS A 95 13.58 -64.63 -48.85
N GLU A 96 14.20 -63.49 -49.08
CA GLU A 96 14.14 -62.69 -50.30
C GLU A 96 15.58 -62.26 -50.63
N GLY A 97 15.93 -62.15 -51.92
CA GLY A 97 17.33 -62.02 -52.35
C GLY A 97 18.02 -60.77 -51.79
N GLU A 98 19.32 -60.88 -51.44
CA GLU A 98 20.08 -59.82 -50.76
C GLU A 98 20.03 -58.46 -51.51
N ASP A 99 20.03 -58.48 -52.84
CA ASP A 99 19.89 -57.28 -53.70
C ASP A 99 18.66 -56.42 -53.33
N ASN A 100 17.53 -57.06 -53.01
CA ASN A 100 16.28 -56.39 -52.63
C ASN A 100 16.44 -55.71 -51.25
N LEU A 101 17.12 -56.37 -50.31
CA LEU A 101 17.39 -55.81 -48.99
C LEU A 101 18.30 -54.57 -49.06
N VAL A 102 19.34 -54.60 -49.91
CA VAL A 102 20.23 -53.45 -50.10
C VAL A 102 19.50 -52.29 -50.78
N LEU A 103 18.76 -52.56 -51.86
CA LEU A 103 17.98 -51.53 -52.56
C LEU A 103 16.95 -50.86 -51.64
N LYS A 104 16.24 -51.65 -50.83
CA LYS A 104 15.28 -51.16 -49.83
C LYS A 104 15.94 -50.30 -48.76
N THR A 105 17.16 -50.65 -48.33
CA THR A 105 17.92 -49.89 -47.33
C THR A 105 18.49 -48.59 -47.92
N LEU A 106 18.86 -48.57 -49.21
CA LEU A 106 19.23 -47.34 -49.92
C LEU A 106 18.05 -46.37 -50.08
N VAL A 107 16.84 -46.87 -50.36
CA VAL A 107 15.61 -46.05 -50.38
C VAL A 107 15.28 -45.49 -48.98
N GLU A 108 15.52 -46.26 -47.91
CA GLU A 108 15.40 -45.77 -46.54
C GLU A 108 16.47 -44.70 -46.21
N LEU A 109 17.70 -44.83 -46.70
CA LEU A 109 18.73 -43.78 -46.57
C LEU A 109 18.34 -42.49 -47.32
N GLU A 110 17.83 -42.61 -48.54
CA GLU A 110 17.39 -41.49 -49.37
C GLU A 110 16.27 -40.68 -48.69
N LYS A 111 15.34 -41.37 -48.01
CA LYS A 111 14.29 -40.75 -47.19
C LYS A 111 14.86 -39.88 -46.07
N TYR A 112 15.91 -40.33 -45.37
CA TYR A 112 16.55 -39.53 -44.32
C TYR A 112 17.39 -38.37 -44.90
N LEU A 113 18.05 -38.56 -46.05
CA LEU A 113 18.74 -37.48 -46.76
C LEU A 113 17.81 -36.36 -47.24
N LYS A 114 16.52 -36.67 -47.47
CA LYS A 114 15.46 -35.69 -47.81
C LYS A 114 14.80 -35.04 -46.58
N MET A 115 15.08 -35.51 -45.36
CA MET A 115 14.50 -35.00 -44.12
C MET A 115 15.35 -33.85 -43.54
N SER A 116 14.73 -32.87 -42.87
CA SER A 116 15.52 -31.81 -42.25
C SER A 116 16.30 -32.33 -41.04
N LEU A 117 17.49 -31.79 -40.80
CA LEU A 117 18.30 -32.16 -39.63
C LEU A 117 17.54 -31.95 -38.30
N LYS A 118 16.59 -31.01 -38.24
CA LYS A 118 15.72 -30.82 -37.08
C LYS A 118 14.82 -32.03 -36.86
N ASP A 119 14.11 -32.48 -37.90
CA ASP A 119 13.16 -33.60 -37.79
C ASP A 119 13.85 -34.96 -37.56
N ILE A 120 15.14 -35.07 -37.95
CA ILE A 120 15.99 -36.20 -37.59
C ILE A 120 16.34 -36.15 -36.09
N VAL A 121 16.92 -35.05 -35.58
CA VAL A 121 17.40 -35.00 -34.19
C VAL A 121 16.30 -34.81 -33.13
N SER A 122 15.13 -34.28 -33.53
CA SER A 122 13.93 -34.22 -32.69
C SER A 122 13.21 -35.56 -32.56
N SER A 123 13.58 -36.59 -33.32
CA SER A 123 13.05 -37.95 -33.18
C SER A 123 14.19 -38.94 -32.95
N GLU A 124 14.24 -39.50 -31.74
CA GLU A 124 15.19 -40.56 -31.39
C GLU A 124 15.03 -41.77 -32.31
N THR A 125 13.80 -42.11 -32.72
CA THR A 125 13.53 -43.15 -33.71
C THR A 125 14.13 -42.84 -35.09
N ASN A 126 14.03 -41.61 -35.59
CA ASN A 126 14.67 -41.23 -36.86
C ASN A 126 16.20 -41.29 -36.75
N THR A 127 16.75 -40.77 -35.65
CA THR A 127 18.20 -40.77 -35.38
C THR A 127 18.76 -42.20 -35.32
N LEU A 128 18.17 -43.07 -34.50
CA LEU A 128 18.58 -44.48 -34.38
C LEU A 128 18.47 -45.22 -35.71
N ARG A 129 17.35 -45.05 -36.43
CA ARG A 129 17.08 -45.77 -37.68
C ARG A 129 17.98 -45.31 -38.83
N LEU A 130 18.38 -44.04 -38.86
CA LEU A 130 19.42 -43.55 -39.76
C LEU A 130 20.79 -44.18 -39.44
N PHE A 131 21.17 -44.31 -38.15
CA PHE A 131 22.40 -45.01 -37.78
C PHE A 131 22.36 -46.50 -38.13
N SER A 132 21.24 -47.20 -37.90
CA SER A 132 21.08 -48.61 -38.34
C SER A 132 21.22 -48.75 -39.86
N THR A 133 20.64 -47.80 -40.62
CA THR A 133 20.71 -47.76 -42.09
C THR A 133 22.16 -47.58 -42.57
N LEU A 134 22.90 -46.62 -42.00
CA LEU A 134 24.29 -46.37 -42.35
C LEU A 134 25.22 -47.52 -41.91
N ASN A 135 25.03 -48.06 -40.71
CA ASN A 135 25.84 -49.16 -40.19
C ASN A 135 25.61 -50.46 -40.99
N PHE A 136 24.39 -50.74 -41.46
CA PHE A 136 24.13 -51.86 -42.37
C PHE A 136 24.85 -51.67 -43.72
N LEU A 137 24.69 -50.49 -44.34
CA LEU A 137 25.28 -50.20 -45.65
C LEU A 137 26.82 -50.11 -45.62
N SER A 138 27.41 -49.72 -44.49
CA SER A 138 28.87 -49.59 -44.30
C SER A 138 29.59 -50.91 -44.02
N ASN A 139 28.89 -51.97 -43.56
CA ASN A 139 29.47 -53.28 -43.24
C ASN A 139 29.14 -54.35 -44.30
N LEU A 140 28.62 -53.94 -45.45
CA LEU A 140 28.03 -54.84 -46.43
C LEU A 140 29.11 -55.57 -47.25
N PRO A 141 29.14 -56.93 -47.28
CA PRO A 141 30.11 -57.66 -48.09
C PRO A 141 29.74 -57.55 -49.57
N PHE A 142 30.36 -56.61 -50.30
CA PHE A 142 30.09 -56.31 -51.71
C PHE A 142 30.54 -57.40 -52.72
N LYS A 143 30.27 -58.68 -52.44
CA LYS A 143 30.59 -59.79 -53.35
C LYS A 143 29.58 -59.94 -54.48
N ASP A 144 28.30 -59.74 -54.16
CA ASP A 144 27.20 -60.03 -55.10
C ASP A 144 26.45 -58.74 -55.55
N VAL A 145 26.55 -57.64 -54.78
CA VAL A 145 25.91 -56.35 -55.09
C VAL A 145 26.88 -55.39 -55.81
N THR A 146 26.53 -54.98 -57.03
CA THR A 146 27.33 -54.07 -57.90
C THR A 146 27.22 -52.58 -57.51
N LEU A 147 27.42 -52.27 -56.23
CA LEU A 147 27.52 -50.90 -55.72
C LEU A 147 28.77 -50.19 -56.25
N SER A 148 28.62 -48.96 -56.74
CA SER A 148 29.74 -48.16 -57.26
C SER A 148 30.63 -47.63 -56.13
N ASP A 149 31.94 -47.55 -56.37
CA ASP A 149 32.92 -47.21 -55.33
C ASP A 149 32.75 -45.77 -54.81
N GLY A 150 32.25 -44.86 -55.66
CA GLY A 150 31.84 -43.52 -55.22
C GLY A 150 30.68 -43.55 -54.22
N LEU A 151 29.69 -44.42 -54.40
CA LEU A 151 28.56 -44.54 -53.47
C LEU A 151 28.98 -45.26 -52.18
N LYS A 152 29.88 -46.26 -52.24
CA LYS A 152 30.51 -46.86 -51.05
C LYS A 152 31.25 -45.79 -50.24
N HIS A 153 32.10 -44.99 -50.89
CA HIS A 153 32.85 -43.93 -50.23
C HIS A 153 31.93 -42.86 -49.59
N ILE A 154 30.82 -42.49 -50.25
CA ILE A 154 29.81 -41.61 -49.67
C ILE A 154 29.18 -42.23 -48.42
N ILE A 155 28.75 -43.50 -48.48
CA ILE A 155 28.13 -44.21 -47.35
C ILE A 155 29.10 -44.28 -46.15
N GLU A 156 30.36 -44.62 -46.38
CA GLU A 156 31.37 -44.70 -45.32
C GLU A 156 31.72 -43.33 -44.73
N THR A 157 31.86 -42.29 -45.58
CA THR A 157 32.05 -40.90 -45.14
C THR A 157 30.84 -40.41 -44.32
N MET A 158 29.61 -40.78 -44.72
CA MET A 158 28.41 -40.49 -43.95
C MET A 158 28.42 -41.21 -42.61
N HIS A 159 28.75 -42.51 -42.58
CA HIS A 159 28.80 -43.32 -41.36
C HIS A 159 29.80 -42.74 -40.34
N GLN A 160 30.98 -42.27 -40.79
CA GLN A 160 31.99 -41.66 -39.93
C GLN A 160 31.57 -40.28 -39.38
N HIS A 161 30.88 -39.43 -40.17
CA HIS A 161 30.67 -38.02 -39.80
C HIS A 161 29.25 -37.66 -39.33
N PHE A 162 28.20 -38.35 -39.79
CA PHE A 162 26.82 -38.04 -39.36
C PHE A 162 26.59 -38.14 -37.84
N PRO A 163 27.20 -39.08 -37.08
CA PRO A 163 27.03 -39.13 -35.63
C PRO A 163 27.43 -37.81 -34.95
N THR A 164 28.62 -37.30 -35.26
CA THR A 164 29.15 -36.04 -34.69
C THR A 164 28.33 -34.83 -35.13
N ILE A 165 27.89 -34.80 -36.40
CA ILE A 165 27.05 -33.72 -36.94
C ILE A 165 25.69 -33.71 -36.22
N LEU A 166 24.99 -34.84 -36.13
CA LEU A 166 23.68 -34.93 -35.51
C LEU A 166 23.72 -34.58 -34.01
N CYS A 167 24.73 -35.06 -33.27
CA CYS A 167 24.94 -34.66 -31.88
C CYS A 167 25.17 -33.15 -31.73
N SER A 168 25.98 -32.55 -32.61
CA SER A 168 26.25 -31.10 -32.62
C SER A 168 24.99 -30.27 -32.93
N PHE A 169 24.16 -30.73 -33.87
CA PHE A 169 22.87 -30.09 -34.16
C PHE A 169 21.87 -30.24 -33.00
N LYS A 170 21.75 -31.43 -32.39
CA LYS A 170 20.89 -31.67 -31.22
C LYS A 170 21.25 -30.75 -30.05
N GLN A 171 22.55 -30.60 -29.77
CA GLN A 171 23.05 -29.67 -28.75
C GLN A 171 22.77 -28.19 -29.11
N ARG A 172 22.96 -27.79 -30.38
CA ARG A 172 22.68 -26.44 -30.84
C ARG A 172 21.19 -26.08 -30.72
N PHE A 173 20.27 -26.95 -31.11
CA PHE A 173 18.83 -26.70 -30.94
C PHE A 173 18.46 -26.54 -29.45
N ALA A 174 18.89 -27.47 -28.60
CA ALA A 174 18.67 -27.39 -27.14
C ALA A 174 19.33 -26.16 -26.47
N THR A 175 20.24 -25.47 -27.15
CA THR A 175 20.83 -24.19 -26.71
C THR A 175 20.00 -22.98 -27.20
N ILE A 176 19.43 -23.07 -28.40
CA ILE A 176 18.52 -22.05 -28.96
C ILE A 176 17.21 -22.01 -28.16
N ASP A 177 16.64 -23.17 -27.81
CA ASP A 177 15.40 -23.26 -27.04
C ASP A 177 15.57 -22.58 -25.66
N LYS A 178 16.68 -22.85 -24.97
CA LYS A 178 17.06 -22.18 -23.71
C LYS A 178 17.31 -20.68 -23.86
N LEU A 179 17.82 -20.24 -25.00
CA LEU A 179 18.03 -18.81 -25.26
C LEU A 179 16.67 -18.07 -25.37
N ALA A 180 15.68 -18.69 -26.02
CA ALA A 180 14.32 -18.14 -26.10
C ALA A 180 13.62 -18.10 -24.74
N GLU A 181 13.80 -19.12 -23.89
CA GLU A 181 13.32 -19.11 -22.50
C GLU A 181 13.95 -17.96 -21.67
N LEU A 182 15.27 -17.75 -21.82
CA LEU A 182 15.98 -16.66 -21.14
C LEU A 182 15.56 -15.28 -21.65
N GLU A 183 15.33 -15.12 -22.95
CA GLU A 183 14.82 -13.86 -23.53
C GLU A 183 13.40 -13.54 -23.04
N ALA A 184 12.51 -14.55 -22.99
CA ALA A 184 11.16 -14.39 -22.44
C ALA A 184 11.20 -13.97 -20.95
N HIS A 185 12.03 -14.63 -20.14
CA HIS A 185 12.21 -14.29 -18.73
C HIS A 185 12.82 -12.89 -18.54
N GLN A 186 13.81 -12.50 -19.35
CA GLN A 186 14.41 -11.16 -19.31
C GLN A 186 13.37 -10.07 -19.61
N ASN A 187 12.53 -10.27 -20.63
CA ASN A 187 11.44 -9.35 -20.95
C ASN A 187 10.42 -9.24 -19.80
N GLU A 188 10.06 -10.35 -19.15
CA GLU A 188 9.19 -10.34 -17.98
C GLU A 188 9.82 -9.58 -16.79
N VAL A 189 11.12 -9.75 -16.54
CA VAL A 189 11.87 -9.03 -15.50
C VAL A 189 11.90 -7.53 -15.78
N VAL A 190 12.09 -7.08 -17.02
CA VAL A 190 12.05 -5.65 -17.40
C VAL A 190 10.66 -5.04 -17.13
N ILE A 191 9.59 -5.76 -17.47
CA ILE A 191 8.20 -5.33 -17.19
C ILE A 191 7.92 -5.28 -15.68
N LYS A 192 8.36 -6.29 -14.92
CA LYS A 192 8.24 -6.31 -13.45
C LYS A 192 9.02 -5.15 -12.79
N THR A 193 10.23 -4.87 -13.27
CA THR A 193 11.12 -3.82 -12.73
C THR A 193 10.54 -2.42 -12.94
N SER A 194 10.16 -2.09 -14.18
CA SER A 194 9.55 -0.80 -14.51
C SER A 194 8.21 -0.58 -13.78
N LYS A 195 7.40 -1.64 -13.59
CA LYS A 195 6.20 -1.58 -12.76
C LYS A 195 6.49 -1.30 -11.28
N ALA A 196 7.53 -1.93 -10.71
CA ALA A 196 7.94 -1.69 -9.33
C ALA A 196 8.51 -0.27 -9.13
N GLU A 197 9.29 0.23 -10.10
CA GLU A 197 9.81 1.60 -10.10
C GLU A 197 8.69 2.65 -10.14
N ASN A 198 7.67 2.45 -10.97
CA ASN A 198 6.49 3.32 -11.01
C ASN A 198 5.75 3.38 -9.67
N PHE A 199 5.52 2.23 -9.01
CA PHE A 199 4.91 2.22 -7.66
C PHE A 199 5.79 2.91 -6.60
N ASN A 200 7.12 2.75 -6.67
CA ASN A 200 8.05 3.43 -5.77
C ASN A 200 7.99 4.95 -5.95
N ASN A 201 7.96 5.43 -7.19
CA ASN A 201 7.84 6.85 -7.50
C ASN A 201 6.48 7.44 -7.07
N GLU A 202 5.39 6.69 -7.24
CA GLU A 202 4.06 7.07 -6.72
C GLU A 202 4.05 7.14 -5.18
N ALA A 203 4.67 6.17 -4.50
CA ALA A 203 4.78 6.14 -3.04
C ALA A 203 5.58 7.34 -2.49
N ARG A 204 6.73 7.64 -3.11
CA ARG A 204 7.56 8.82 -2.75
C ARG A 204 6.82 10.14 -2.97
N LEU A 205 6.01 10.26 -4.02
CA LEU A 205 5.18 11.45 -4.24
C LEU A 205 4.13 11.62 -3.13
N LYS A 206 3.43 10.53 -2.76
CA LYS A 206 2.47 10.53 -1.65
C LYS A 206 3.14 10.86 -0.31
N GLU A 207 4.35 10.36 -0.07
CA GLU A 207 5.14 10.66 1.13
C GLU A 207 5.44 12.16 1.25
N VAL A 208 5.83 12.83 0.15
CA VAL A 208 6.08 14.29 0.12
C VAL A 208 4.80 15.07 0.40
N VAL A 209 3.67 14.69 -0.22
CA VAL A 209 2.36 15.34 0.01
C VAL A 209 1.90 15.19 1.46
N LEU A 210 2.08 14.02 2.07
CA LEU A 210 1.74 13.78 3.47
C LEU A 210 2.64 14.56 4.44
N LYS A 211 3.96 14.63 4.17
CA LYS A 211 4.90 15.46 4.97
C LYS A 211 4.48 16.93 4.96
N GLU A 212 4.12 17.45 3.80
CA GLU A 212 3.65 18.83 3.61
C GLU A 212 2.31 19.10 4.31
N GLN A 213 1.37 18.15 4.28
CA GLN A 213 0.12 18.24 5.07
C GLN A 213 0.39 18.23 6.58
N ILE A 214 1.33 17.41 7.06
CA ILE A 214 1.74 17.34 8.47
C ILE A 214 2.38 18.65 8.94
N ILE A 215 3.11 19.37 8.06
CA ILE A 215 3.66 20.70 8.38
C ILE A 215 2.52 21.70 8.58
N ARG A 216 1.61 21.82 7.61
CA ARG A 216 0.46 22.76 7.70
C ARG A 216 -0.42 22.50 8.93
N LEU A 217 -0.75 21.25 9.23
CA LEU A 217 -1.53 20.89 10.42
C LEU A 217 -0.81 21.25 11.73
N LYS A 218 0.53 21.13 11.79
CA LYS A 218 1.33 21.57 12.94
C LYS A 218 1.39 23.10 13.11
N GLU A 219 1.20 23.85 12.04
CA GLU A 219 1.11 25.32 12.10
C GLU A 219 -0.29 25.77 12.52
N GLU A 220 -1.33 25.14 11.98
CA GLU A 220 -2.73 25.36 12.38
C GLU A 220 -2.96 25.05 13.87
N ILE A 221 -2.43 23.93 14.38
CA ILE A 221 -2.48 23.59 15.81
C ILE A 221 -1.86 24.69 16.68
N LYS A 222 -0.69 25.23 16.33
CA LYS A 222 -0.04 26.31 17.10
C LYS A 222 -0.87 27.61 17.12
N VAL A 223 -1.54 27.93 16.00
CA VAL A 223 -2.43 29.10 15.94
C VAL A 223 -3.63 28.90 16.87
N CYS A 224 -4.21 27.71 16.90
CA CYS A 224 -5.28 27.35 17.83
C CYS A 224 -4.82 27.36 19.29
N GLU A 225 -3.64 26.82 19.61
CA GLU A 225 -3.04 26.84 20.97
C GLU A 225 -2.82 28.28 21.46
N ALA A 226 -2.32 29.18 20.60
CA ALA A 226 -2.14 30.59 20.93
C ALA A 226 -3.50 31.31 21.14
N ALA A 227 -4.49 31.04 20.29
CA ALA A 227 -5.83 31.60 20.43
C ALA A 227 -6.53 31.15 21.72
N LEU A 228 -6.42 29.86 22.08
CA LEU A 228 -6.94 29.30 23.33
C LEU A 228 -6.24 29.92 24.55
N SER A 229 -4.93 30.13 24.49
CA SER A 229 -4.15 30.76 25.57
C SER A 229 -4.60 32.21 25.81
N SER A 230 -4.81 32.99 24.75
CA SER A 230 -5.33 34.36 24.83
C SER A 230 -6.78 34.42 25.34
N LEU A 231 -7.62 33.45 24.95
CA LEU A 231 -8.98 33.33 25.46
C LEU A 231 -9.00 33.00 26.96
N ASP A 232 -8.10 32.15 27.45
CA ASP A 232 -8.00 31.83 28.87
C ASP A 232 -7.56 33.04 29.70
N GLU A 233 -6.57 33.80 29.23
CA GLU A 233 -6.17 35.07 29.85
C GLU A 233 -7.33 36.07 29.92
N GLY A 234 -8.07 36.24 28.82
CA GLY A 234 -9.26 37.10 28.76
C GLY A 234 -10.37 36.66 29.72
N LYS A 235 -10.63 35.35 29.82
CA LYS A 235 -11.56 34.73 30.78
C LYS A 235 -11.10 34.99 32.22
N ASN A 236 -9.83 34.77 32.53
CA ASN A 236 -9.26 34.99 33.87
C ASN A 236 -9.35 36.47 34.30
N LYS A 237 -9.07 37.40 33.37
CA LYS A 237 -9.30 38.83 33.59
C LYS A 237 -10.77 39.14 33.89
N CYS A 238 -11.70 38.61 33.09
CA CYS A 238 -13.15 38.81 33.29
C CYS A 238 -13.62 38.31 34.68
N ILE A 239 -13.10 37.18 35.15
CA ILE A 239 -13.38 36.65 36.50
C ILE A 239 -12.90 37.62 37.58
N VAL A 240 -11.68 38.15 37.48
CA VAL A 240 -11.13 39.14 38.44
C VAL A 240 -11.94 40.44 38.44
N GLU A 241 -12.37 40.92 37.27
CA GLU A 241 -13.21 42.10 37.15
C GLU A 241 -14.62 41.87 37.74
N THR A 242 -15.19 40.68 37.56
CA THR A 242 -16.49 40.29 38.14
C THR A 242 -16.43 40.28 39.68
N ILE A 243 -15.41 39.63 40.27
CA ILE A 243 -15.21 39.57 41.73
C ILE A 243 -15.04 40.98 42.33
N ARG A 244 -14.38 41.90 41.60
CA ARG A 244 -14.28 43.31 41.98
C ARG A 244 -15.67 43.97 42.02
N TYR A 245 -16.46 43.84 40.95
CA TYR A 245 -17.79 44.46 40.88
C TYR A 245 -18.77 43.90 41.92
N GLU A 246 -18.74 42.60 42.22
CA GLU A 246 -19.54 42.00 43.30
C GLU A 246 -19.21 42.63 44.67
N LYS A 247 -17.92 42.84 44.95
CA LYS A 247 -17.45 43.48 46.18
C LYS A 247 -17.84 44.96 46.27
N GLU A 248 -17.77 45.68 45.15
CA GLU A 248 -18.24 47.08 45.06
C GLU A 248 -19.75 47.17 45.28
N LEU A 249 -20.54 46.30 44.66
CA LEU A 249 -22.00 46.24 44.79
C LEU A 249 -22.43 45.88 46.23
N GLU A 250 -21.72 44.96 46.90
CA GLU A 250 -21.96 44.61 48.29
C GLU A 250 -21.63 45.76 49.26
N ASN A 251 -20.59 46.55 48.97
CA ASN A 251 -20.31 47.78 49.74
C ASN A 251 -21.41 48.84 49.54
N VAL A 252 -21.89 49.03 48.30
CA VAL A 252 -23.03 49.93 48.02
C VAL A 252 -24.31 49.46 48.72
N ARG A 253 -24.56 48.14 48.74
CA ARG A 253 -25.68 47.53 49.47
C ARG A 253 -25.61 47.83 50.97
N LYS A 254 -24.44 47.63 51.61
CA LYS A 254 -24.20 47.96 53.02
C LYS A 254 -24.42 49.45 53.31
N ASN A 255 -23.84 50.34 52.50
CA ASN A 255 -24.00 51.78 52.66
C ASN A 255 -25.47 52.22 52.54
N LYS A 256 -26.23 51.62 51.60
CA LYS A 256 -27.67 51.89 51.47
C LYS A 256 -28.46 51.41 52.68
N SER A 257 -28.19 50.21 53.21
CA SER A 257 -28.83 49.70 54.43
C SER A 257 -28.55 50.60 55.64
N GLN A 258 -27.30 51.06 55.81
CA GLN A 258 -26.92 51.99 56.86
C GLN A 258 -27.67 53.32 56.75
N MET A 259 -27.72 53.91 55.55
CA MET A 259 -28.45 55.15 55.28
C MET A 259 -29.95 55.06 55.62
N VAL A 260 -30.59 53.91 55.32
CA VAL A 260 -32.00 53.66 55.67
C VAL A 260 -32.19 53.48 57.18
N GLU A 261 -31.23 52.89 57.88
CA GLU A 261 -31.26 52.76 59.34
C GLU A 261 -31.08 54.11 60.04
N ASP A 262 -30.17 54.96 59.54
CA ASP A 262 -29.94 56.30 60.07
C ASP A 262 -31.11 57.26 59.74
N GLN A 263 -31.73 57.14 58.57
CA GLN A 263 -32.98 57.83 58.27
C GLN A 263 -34.08 57.48 59.28
N ARG A 264 -34.27 56.19 59.61
CA ARG A 264 -35.29 55.75 60.57
C ARG A 264 -35.06 56.33 61.97
N LYS A 265 -33.80 56.46 62.41
CA LYS A 265 -33.46 57.12 63.69
C LYS A 265 -33.87 58.59 63.69
N VAL A 266 -33.51 59.33 62.64
CA VAL A 266 -33.88 60.75 62.50
C VAL A 266 -35.40 60.94 62.46
N GLU A 267 -36.13 60.07 61.77
CA GLU A 267 -37.60 60.07 61.76
C GLU A 267 -38.21 59.79 63.15
N GLN A 268 -37.61 58.85 63.91
CA GLN A 268 -38.03 58.52 65.27
C GLN A 268 -37.72 59.65 66.27
N GLU A 269 -36.53 60.25 66.21
CA GLU A 269 -36.14 61.42 67.03
C GLU A 269 -37.06 62.62 66.74
N LEU A 270 -37.35 62.89 65.47
CA LEU A 270 -38.26 63.95 65.05
C LEU A 270 -39.69 63.71 65.57
N PHE A 271 -40.17 62.45 65.52
CA PHE A 271 -41.46 62.08 66.10
C PHE A 271 -41.49 62.31 67.63
N GLU A 272 -40.45 61.90 68.35
CA GLU A 272 -40.36 62.07 69.81
C GLU A 272 -40.33 63.56 70.21
N VAL A 273 -39.58 64.39 69.48
CA VAL A 273 -39.55 65.85 69.68
C VAL A 273 -40.92 66.47 69.40
N THR A 274 -41.56 66.09 68.30
CA THR A 274 -42.90 66.58 67.92
C THR A 274 -43.96 66.20 68.94
N TYR A 275 -43.90 64.97 69.48
CA TYR A 275 -44.79 64.48 70.53
C TYR A 275 -44.62 65.26 71.85
N LYS A 276 -43.37 65.45 72.30
CA LYS A 276 -43.07 66.26 73.50
C LYS A 276 -43.53 67.72 73.35
N TRP A 277 -43.35 68.31 72.17
CA TRP A 277 -43.84 69.66 71.88
C TRP A 277 -45.37 69.74 71.93
N SER A 278 -46.07 68.75 71.37
CA SER A 278 -47.54 68.66 71.42
C SER A 278 -48.09 68.58 72.85
N ILE A 279 -47.43 67.81 73.73
CA ILE A 279 -47.77 67.78 75.17
C ILE A 279 -47.58 69.16 75.79
N LEU A 280 -46.41 69.80 75.60
CA LEU A 280 -46.10 71.10 76.19
C LEU A 280 -47.08 72.20 75.74
N CYS A 281 -47.47 72.20 74.45
CA CYS A 281 -48.52 73.08 73.95
C CYS A 281 -49.87 72.80 74.63
N SER A 282 -50.26 71.53 74.76
CA SER A 282 -51.52 71.13 75.40
C SER A 282 -51.58 71.55 76.88
N GLU A 283 -50.50 71.32 77.63
CA GLU A 283 -50.36 71.78 79.02
C GLU A 283 -50.42 73.30 79.13
N TYR A 284 -49.75 74.03 78.23
CA TYR A 284 -49.82 75.50 78.19
C TYR A 284 -51.25 76.00 77.93
N GLU A 285 -51.98 75.39 77.00
CA GLU A 285 -53.36 75.78 76.68
C GLU A 285 -54.35 75.45 77.81
N LEU A 286 -54.19 74.30 78.49
CA LEU A 286 -54.96 73.93 79.69
C LEU A 286 -54.73 74.92 80.83
N ASN A 287 -53.47 75.24 81.15
CA ASN A 287 -53.13 76.23 82.18
C ASN A 287 -53.68 77.63 81.82
N ARG A 288 -53.57 78.04 80.55
CA ARG A 288 -54.14 79.30 80.04
C ARG A 288 -55.67 79.37 80.17
N MET A 289 -56.37 78.23 80.05
CA MET A 289 -57.81 78.14 80.27
C MET A 289 -58.18 78.16 81.75
N ALA A 290 -57.44 77.47 82.62
CA ALA A 290 -57.65 77.52 84.07
C ALA A 290 -57.52 78.93 84.64
N VAL A 291 -56.48 79.69 84.24
CA VAL A 291 -56.26 81.08 84.66
C VAL A 291 -57.37 82.05 84.19
N ARG A 292 -58.12 81.69 83.14
CA ARG A 292 -59.25 82.49 82.62
C ARG A 292 -60.62 82.10 83.20
N SER A 293 -60.68 81.03 84.00
CA SER A 293 -61.92 80.49 84.58
C SER A 293 -61.79 80.30 86.09
N PRO A 294 -61.56 81.37 86.88
CA PRO A 294 -61.58 81.28 88.34
C PRO A 294 -63.00 81.01 88.85
N SER A 295 -63.11 80.12 89.84
CA SER A 295 -64.32 79.89 90.66
C SER A 295 -64.48 80.96 91.75
#